data_AF-X6LD29-F1
#
_entry.id   AF-X6LD29-F1
#
_cell.length_a   1.000
_cell.length_b   1.000
_cell.length_c   1.000
_cell.angle_alpha   90.00
_cell.angle_beta   90.00
_cell.angle_gamma   90.00
#
_symmetry.space_group_name_H-M   'P 1'
#
loop_
_entity.id
_entity.type
_entity.pdbx_description
1 polymer ?
#
loop_
_entity_poly.entity_id
_entity_poly.type
_entity_poly.pdbx_seq_one_letter_code
_entity_poly.pdbx_strand_id
1 'polypeptide(L)'
;NNNNNEKYFYNRFNLNEWNSKIIISCRSNVLNDDDINQILIGSNNITTTTTTITTSITYLWPFSKQQMKWYIDKFIKINKNNNINNINNINWTIQQYEETLNNYPSLNKMIEEPFLLRMILSVLPLLMKQHPLGTIISKAQIYEAFNDQWIDIHINNIINKLSELRIQINFKKIKYTFQQYCQDLAFQMFIQGIQVATENNDIQDNNNNNILYKLDPIMETTILNMMMKNKIFGKNILIIIYQKKIRVKKIKI
;
A
#
# COMPACT_ATOMS: atom_id res chain seq x y z
N ASN A 1 -5.12 0.04 32.87
CA ASN A 1 -3.91 -0.52 33.53
C ASN A 1 -3.05 -1.20 32.48
N ASN A 2 -2.02 -0.52 31.95
CA ASN A 2 -1.03 -1.17 31.09
C ASN A 2 0.12 -1.64 31.98
N ASN A 3 0.16 -2.94 32.27
CA ASN A 3 1.35 -3.58 32.80
C ASN A 3 2.39 -3.64 31.66
N ASN A 4 3.19 -2.58 31.51
CA ASN A 4 4.29 -2.54 30.54
C ASN A 4 5.39 -3.59 30.84
N ASN A 5 5.25 -4.35 31.93
CA ASN A 5 6.17 -5.42 32.34
C ASN A 5 5.78 -6.80 31.79
N GLU A 6 4.66 -6.93 31.06
CA GLU A 6 4.29 -8.20 30.46
C GLU A 6 5.06 -8.45 29.16
N LYS A 7 5.95 -9.44 29.22
CA LYS A 7 6.90 -9.80 28.15
C LYS A 7 6.22 -10.35 26.89
N TYR A 8 5.07 -11.01 27.04
CA TYR A 8 4.46 -11.80 25.97
C TYR A 8 3.27 -11.07 25.33
N PHE A 9 3.19 -11.13 24.00
CA PHE A 9 2.15 -10.46 23.20
C PHE A 9 0.74 -10.88 23.63
N TYR A 10 0.52 -12.18 23.85
CA TYR A 10 -0.80 -12.69 24.24
C TYR A 10 -1.31 -12.09 25.54
N ASN A 11 -0.44 -12.01 26.56
CA ASN A 11 -0.78 -11.42 27.85
C ASN A 11 -0.94 -9.90 27.74
N ARG A 12 0.00 -9.22 27.08
CA ARG A 12 -0.01 -7.75 26.92
C ARG A 12 -1.30 -7.21 26.31
N PHE A 13 -1.94 -7.97 25.44
CA PHE A 13 -3.21 -7.60 24.79
C PHE A 13 -4.45 -8.25 25.43
N ASN A 14 -4.31 -8.92 26.58
CA ASN A 14 -5.37 -9.65 27.29
C ASN A 14 -6.20 -10.53 26.35
N LEU A 15 -5.52 -11.27 25.47
CA LEU A 15 -6.18 -12.04 24.42
C LEU A 15 -7.02 -13.20 24.95
N ASN A 16 -6.75 -13.66 26.17
CA ASN A 16 -7.56 -14.64 26.90
C ASN A 16 -8.96 -14.12 27.27
N GLU A 17 -9.13 -12.82 27.50
CA GLU A 17 -10.44 -12.22 27.77
C GLU A 17 -11.33 -12.19 26.51
N TRP A 18 -10.72 -12.35 25.34
CA TRP A 18 -11.43 -12.34 24.08
C TRP A 18 -11.90 -13.77 23.80
N ASN A 19 -13.11 -14.11 24.26
CA ASN A 19 -13.78 -15.38 23.92
C ASN A 19 -14.02 -15.50 22.39
N SER A 20 -12.96 -15.78 21.63
CA SER A 20 -12.90 -15.74 20.18
C SER A 20 -11.62 -16.37 19.63
N LYS A 21 -11.64 -16.75 18.36
CA LYS A 21 -10.44 -17.19 17.65
C LYS A 21 -9.64 -15.97 17.17
N ILE A 22 -8.32 -16.05 17.33
CA ILE A 22 -7.39 -14.98 16.98
C ILE A 22 -6.50 -15.44 15.83
N ILE A 23 -6.44 -14.62 14.78
CA ILE A 23 -5.54 -14.83 13.65
C ILE A 23 -4.51 -13.71 13.64
N ILE A 24 -3.24 -14.09 13.63
CA ILE A 24 -2.09 -13.19 13.53
C ILE A 24 -1.44 -13.43 12.17
N SER A 25 -1.18 -12.34 11.43
CA SER A 25 -0.38 -12.38 10.22
C SER A 25 0.93 -11.62 10.40
N CYS A 26 2.02 -12.19 9.89
CA CYS A 26 3.35 -11.61 9.96
C CYS A 26 4.13 -11.92 8.68
N ARG A 27 5.19 -11.16 8.42
CA ARG A 27 6.20 -11.50 7.41
C ARG A 27 7.17 -12.53 8.00
N SER A 28 7.62 -13.45 7.17
CA SER A 28 8.56 -14.52 7.58
C SER A 28 9.90 -14.00 8.08
N ASN A 29 10.32 -12.79 7.67
CA ASN A 29 11.56 -12.17 8.14
C ASN A 29 11.42 -11.37 9.44
N VAL A 30 10.20 -11.27 10.00
CA VAL A 30 9.93 -10.50 11.22
C VAL A 30 9.68 -11.40 12.43
N LEU A 31 9.05 -12.55 12.22
CA LEU A 31 8.87 -13.57 13.25
C LEU A 31 9.29 -14.91 12.66
N ASN A 32 10.31 -15.53 13.25
CA ASN A 32 10.66 -16.92 12.98
C ASN A 32 9.89 -17.86 13.93
N ASP A 33 10.02 -19.17 13.74
CA ASP A 33 9.29 -20.17 14.55
C ASP A 33 9.65 -20.11 16.05
N ASP A 34 10.90 -19.80 16.37
CA ASP A 34 11.36 -19.67 17.75
C ASP A 34 10.80 -18.40 18.43
N ASP A 35 10.75 -17.29 17.68
CA ASP A 35 10.15 -16.02 18.11
C ASP A 35 8.66 -16.18 18.38
N ILE A 36 7.95 -16.99 17.59
CA ILE A 36 6.51 -17.25 17.80
C ILE A 36 6.30 -17.91 19.17
N ASN A 37 7.06 -18.94 19.48
CA ASN A 37 6.95 -19.65 20.75
C ASN A 37 7.34 -18.75 21.94
N GLN A 38 8.41 -17.95 21.79
CA GLN A 38 8.96 -17.14 22.87
C GLN A 38 8.28 -15.79 23.06
N ILE A 39 7.75 -15.16 22.00
CA ILE A 39 7.20 -13.79 22.03
C ILE A 39 5.68 -13.79 22.05
N LEU A 40 5.03 -14.70 21.31
CA LEU A 40 3.57 -14.68 21.20
C LEU A 40 2.90 -15.41 22.37
N ILE A 41 3.36 -16.61 22.70
CA ILE A 41 2.69 -17.52 23.64
C ILE A 41 3.41 -17.54 25.00
N GLY A 42 4.73 -17.31 24.99
CA GLY A 42 5.60 -17.57 26.12
C GLY A 42 5.91 -19.07 26.25
N SER A 43 7.06 -19.43 26.80
CA SER A 43 7.56 -20.81 26.94
C SER A 43 6.68 -21.74 27.79
N ASN A 44 5.54 -21.24 28.24
CA ASN A 44 4.61 -21.95 29.07
C ASN A 44 3.46 -22.32 28.14
N ASN A 45 3.42 -23.57 27.70
CA ASN A 45 2.14 -24.23 27.54
C ASN A 45 1.45 -24.05 28.88
N ILE A 46 0.61 -23.03 29.04
CA ILE A 46 -0.03 -22.71 30.31
C ILE A 46 -1.01 -23.85 30.58
N THR A 47 -0.52 -24.91 31.20
CA THR A 47 -1.31 -25.90 31.93
C THR A 47 -1.79 -25.26 33.22
N THR A 48 -2.56 -24.17 33.12
CA THR A 48 -3.49 -23.78 34.20
C THR A 48 -4.83 -24.39 33.84
N THR A 49 -4.97 -25.66 34.19
CA THR A 49 -6.18 -26.43 34.51
C THR A 49 -7.50 -26.31 33.73
N THR A 50 -7.67 -25.46 32.71
CA THR A 50 -8.95 -25.40 31.97
C THR A 50 -8.87 -24.97 30.50
N THR A 51 -7.74 -24.51 29.95
CA THR A 51 -7.71 -24.11 28.52
C THR A 51 -6.33 -24.29 27.88
N THR A 52 -6.12 -25.39 27.17
CA THR A 52 -4.97 -25.58 26.29
C THR A 52 -5.10 -24.65 25.07
N ILE A 53 -4.24 -23.64 24.98
CA ILE A 53 -4.19 -22.77 23.79
C ILE A 53 -3.57 -23.58 22.65
N THR A 54 -4.39 -23.99 21.68
CA THR A 54 -3.91 -24.67 20.47
C THR A 54 -3.52 -23.64 19.42
N THR A 55 -2.22 -23.50 19.17
CA THR A 55 -1.68 -22.63 18.12
C THR A 55 -1.32 -23.43 16.88
N SER A 56 -1.89 -23.05 15.73
CA SER A 56 -1.50 -23.56 14.42
C SER A 56 -0.78 -22.46 13.64
N ILE A 57 0.31 -22.83 12.97
CA ILE A 57 1.06 -21.96 12.08
C ILE A 57 0.71 -22.35 10.65
N THR A 58 0.48 -21.36 9.79
CA THR A 58 0.17 -21.59 8.38
C THR A 58 0.96 -20.61 7.52
N TYR A 59 1.60 -21.16 6.49
CA TYR A 59 2.38 -20.40 5.53
C TYR A 59 1.56 -20.11 4.27
N LEU A 60 1.66 -18.88 3.77
CA LEU A 60 1.06 -18.50 2.49
C LEU A 60 2.03 -18.88 1.37
N TRP A 61 1.61 -19.82 0.52
CA TRP A 61 2.39 -20.26 -0.63
C TRP A 61 2.15 -19.35 -1.85
N PRO A 62 3.16 -19.17 -2.73
CA PRO A 62 2.96 -18.53 -4.03
C PRO A 62 1.90 -19.24 -4.89
N PHE A 63 1.37 -18.53 -5.89
CA PHE A 63 0.38 -19.10 -6.81
C PHE A 63 0.98 -20.20 -7.69
N SER A 64 0.20 -21.27 -7.86
CA SER A 64 0.44 -22.27 -8.88
C SER A 64 0.12 -21.72 -10.28
N LYS A 65 0.63 -22.39 -11.34
CA LYS A 65 0.32 -22.03 -12.74
C LYS A 65 -1.18 -21.94 -13.03
N GLN A 66 -1.95 -22.86 -12.47
CA GLN A 66 -3.40 -22.87 -12.63
C GLN A 66 -4.07 -21.70 -11.88
N GLN A 67 -3.60 -21.38 -10.67
CA GLN A 67 -4.09 -20.24 -9.90
C GLN A 67 -3.79 -18.91 -10.61
N MET A 68 -2.59 -18.76 -11.20
CA MET A 68 -2.25 -17.58 -11.99
C MET A 68 -3.19 -17.40 -13.19
N LYS A 69 -3.46 -18.47 -13.94
CA LYS A 69 -4.40 -18.45 -15.07
C LYS A 69 -5.81 -18.02 -14.64
N TRP A 70 -6.31 -18.59 -13.56
CA TRP A 70 -7.62 -18.20 -12.99
C TRP A 70 -7.62 -16.76 -12.51
N TYR A 71 -6.51 -16.28 -11.95
CA TYR A 71 -6.38 -14.88 -11.55
C TYR A 71 -6.45 -13.94 -12.75
N ILE A 72 -5.74 -14.25 -13.84
CA ILE A 72 -5.74 -13.45 -15.07
C ILE A 72 -7.15 -13.37 -15.67
N ASP A 73 -7.86 -14.51 -15.76
CA ASP A 73 -9.25 -14.54 -16.22
C ASP A 73 -10.15 -13.63 -15.36
N LYS A 74 -10.05 -13.74 -14.03
CA LYS A 74 -10.81 -12.90 -13.09
C LYS A 74 -10.45 -11.43 -13.22
N PHE A 75 -9.17 -11.09 -13.39
CA PHE A 75 -8.67 -9.73 -13.57
C PHE A 75 -9.30 -9.08 -14.83
N ILE A 76 -9.31 -9.80 -15.95
CA ILE A 76 -9.92 -9.32 -17.20
C ILE A 76 -11.42 -9.07 -17.02
N LYS A 77 -12.14 -10.00 -16.38
CA LYS A 77 -13.58 -9.85 -16.12
C LYS A 77 -13.90 -8.62 -15.27
N ILE A 78 -13.13 -8.39 -14.21
CA ILE A 78 -13.30 -7.21 -13.33
C ILE A 78 -13.05 -5.92 -14.09
N ASN A 79 -11.99 -5.86 -14.90
CA ASN A 79 -11.63 -4.64 -15.62
C ASN A 79 -12.62 -4.28 -16.72
N LYS A 80 -13.23 -5.27 -17.38
CA LYS A 80 -14.33 -5.06 -18.34
C LYS A 80 -15.56 -4.43 -17.67
N ASN A 81 -15.91 -4.88 -16.48
CA ASN A 81 -17.12 -4.41 -15.79
C ASN A 81 -16.97 -2.99 -15.21
N ASN A 82 -15.75 -2.59 -14.83
CA ASN A 82 -15.51 -1.33 -14.11
C ASN A 82 -15.19 -0.13 -15.04
N ASN A 83 -15.26 -0.26 -16.37
CA ASN A 83 -14.82 0.75 -17.35
C ASN A 83 -13.40 1.32 -17.11
N ILE A 84 -12.57 0.64 -16.32
CA ILE A 84 -11.17 1.03 -16.04
C ILE A 84 -10.34 1.00 -17.35
N ASN A 85 -10.79 0.21 -18.32
CA ASN A 85 -10.17 0.10 -19.65
C ASN A 85 -10.23 1.40 -20.47
N ASN A 86 -11.02 2.40 -20.10
CA ASN A 86 -11.04 3.68 -20.83
C ASN A 86 -9.74 4.49 -20.74
N ILE A 87 -8.82 4.14 -19.82
CA ILE A 87 -7.57 4.88 -19.66
C ILE A 87 -6.53 4.46 -20.71
N ASN A 88 -6.52 3.19 -21.14
CA ASN A 88 -5.55 2.67 -22.11
C ASN A 88 -6.18 2.04 -23.37
N ASN A 89 -7.50 1.80 -23.39
CA ASN A 89 -8.24 1.16 -24.48
C ASN A 89 -7.74 -0.26 -24.84
N ILE A 90 -7.15 -0.95 -23.86
CA ILE A 90 -6.50 -2.26 -24.07
C ILE A 90 -7.41 -3.38 -23.60
N ASN A 91 -8.09 -4.03 -24.55
CA ASN A 91 -8.93 -5.20 -24.30
C ASN A 91 -8.14 -6.49 -24.50
N TRP A 92 -7.15 -6.74 -23.65
CA TRP A 92 -6.33 -7.95 -23.76
C TRP A 92 -7.10 -9.22 -23.40
N THR A 93 -6.87 -10.27 -24.16
CA THR A 93 -7.36 -11.64 -23.89
C THR A 93 -6.45 -12.35 -22.90
N ILE A 94 -6.94 -13.45 -22.30
CA ILE A 94 -6.14 -14.29 -21.40
C ILE A 94 -4.86 -14.76 -22.11
N GLN A 95 -5.00 -15.20 -23.36
CA GLN A 95 -3.89 -15.69 -24.17
C GLN A 95 -2.83 -14.61 -24.42
N GLN A 96 -3.25 -13.36 -24.69
CA GLN A 96 -2.30 -12.25 -24.87
C GLN A 96 -1.49 -11.97 -23.59
N TYR A 97 -2.12 -12.03 -22.41
CA TYR A 97 -1.39 -11.93 -21.15
C TYR A 97 -0.43 -13.10 -20.95
N GLU A 98 -0.88 -14.34 -21.18
CA GLU A 98 -0.05 -15.54 -21.01
C GLU A 98 1.18 -15.51 -21.95
N GLU A 99 0.98 -15.26 -23.24
CA GLU A 99 2.05 -15.18 -24.24
C GLU A 99 3.04 -14.05 -23.92
N THR A 100 2.52 -12.88 -23.53
CA THR A 100 3.38 -11.74 -23.17
C THR A 100 4.23 -12.06 -21.95
N LEU A 101 3.64 -12.62 -20.89
CA LEU A 101 4.39 -12.98 -19.68
C LEU A 101 5.48 -14.01 -19.97
N ASN A 102 5.21 -14.99 -20.84
CA ASN A 102 6.20 -15.99 -21.25
C ASN A 102 7.39 -15.39 -21.99
N ASN A 103 7.22 -14.24 -22.67
CA ASN A 103 8.29 -13.54 -23.37
C ASN A 103 9.24 -12.75 -22.45
N TYR A 104 8.92 -12.65 -21.15
CA TYR A 104 9.76 -12.00 -20.14
C TYR A 104 10.10 -12.98 -19.01
N PRO A 105 11.16 -13.79 -19.16
CA PRO A 105 11.56 -14.79 -18.18
C PRO A 105 11.77 -14.22 -16.77
N SER A 106 12.20 -12.96 -16.66
CA SER A 106 12.42 -12.28 -15.38
C SER A 106 11.13 -12.07 -14.57
N LEU A 107 9.96 -12.08 -15.22
CA LEU A 107 8.66 -11.92 -14.57
C LEU A 107 8.12 -13.24 -14.00
N ASN A 108 8.57 -14.39 -14.49
CA ASN A 108 8.01 -15.70 -14.16
C ASN A 108 7.92 -15.96 -12.65
N LYS A 109 8.98 -15.63 -11.90
CA LYS A 109 8.99 -15.79 -10.44
C LYS A 109 8.17 -14.72 -9.73
N MET A 110 8.10 -13.51 -10.31
CA MET A 110 7.37 -12.39 -9.71
C MET A 110 5.86 -12.59 -9.79
N ILE A 111 5.35 -13.16 -10.87
CA ILE A 111 3.91 -13.42 -11.05
C ILE A 111 3.36 -14.52 -10.14
N GLU A 112 4.22 -15.31 -9.49
CA GLU A 112 3.79 -16.24 -8.45
C GLU A 112 3.34 -15.50 -7.17
N GLU A 113 3.84 -14.28 -6.93
CA GLU A 113 3.36 -13.43 -5.83
C GLU A 113 2.04 -12.75 -6.23
N PRO A 114 0.91 -12.99 -5.54
CA PRO A 114 -0.41 -12.49 -5.95
C PRO A 114 -0.48 -10.96 -6.11
N PHE A 115 0.24 -10.24 -5.26
CA PHE A 115 0.30 -8.78 -5.31
C PHE A 115 1.10 -8.28 -6.52
N LEU A 116 2.25 -8.90 -6.81
CA LEU A 116 3.05 -8.56 -7.98
C LEU A 116 2.32 -8.94 -9.27
N LEU A 117 1.67 -10.11 -9.33
CA LEU A 117 0.85 -10.49 -10.48
C LEU A 117 -0.16 -9.39 -10.81
N ARG A 118 -0.90 -8.90 -9.80
CA ARG A 118 -1.85 -7.80 -10.00
C ARG A 118 -1.18 -6.55 -10.57
N MET A 119 -0.06 -6.12 -10.00
CA MET A 119 0.64 -4.92 -10.45
C MET A 119 1.15 -5.10 -11.88
N ILE A 120 1.84 -6.20 -12.16
CA ILE A 120 2.35 -6.54 -13.49
C ILE A 120 1.20 -6.49 -14.49
N LEU A 121 0.10 -7.21 -14.26
CA LEU A 121 -1.04 -7.20 -15.19
C LEU A 121 -1.61 -5.80 -15.45
N SER A 122 -1.55 -4.90 -14.46
CA SER A 122 -2.05 -3.52 -14.63
C SER A 122 -1.15 -2.61 -15.46
N VAL A 123 0.14 -2.90 -15.54
CA VAL A 123 1.14 -2.07 -16.24
C VAL A 123 1.84 -2.81 -17.38
N LEU A 124 1.53 -4.09 -17.60
CA LEU A 124 2.22 -4.93 -18.58
C LEU A 124 2.25 -4.32 -19.99
N PRO A 125 1.16 -3.72 -20.52
CA PRO A 125 1.22 -3.06 -21.81
C PRO A 125 2.15 -1.82 -21.84
N LEU A 126 2.30 -1.12 -20.71
CA LEU A 126 3.23 0.01 -20.59
C LEU A 126 4.68 -0.49 -20.54
N LEU A 127 4.94 -1.55 -19.77
CA LEU A 127 6.25 -2.18 -19.68
C LEU A 127 6.75 -2.64 -21.06
N MET A 128 5.86 -3.21 -21.89
CA MET A 128 6.21 -3.61 -23.26
C MET A 128 6.60 -2.45 -24.18
N LYS A 129 6.08 -1.24 -23.94
CA LYS A 129 6.46 -0.05 -24.72
C LYS A 129 7.85 0.45 -24.33
N GLN A 130 8.23 0.26 -23.07
CA GLN A 130 9.48 0.77 -22.50
C GLN A 130 10.64 -0.23 -22.64
N HIS A 131 10.33 -1.52 -22.69
CA HIS A 131 11.32 -2.59 -22.69
C HIS A 131 11.14 -3.51 -23.91
N PRO A 132 12.17 -3.69 -24.73
CA PRO A 132 12.17 -4.69 -25.79
C PRO A 132 11.94 -6.11 -25.25
N LEU A 133 11.46 -7.00 -26.12
CA LEU A 133 11.27 -8.42 -25.78
C LEU A 133 12.55 -9.05 -25.25
N GLY A 134 12.42 -9.89 -24.22
CA GLY A 134 13.56 -10.58 -23.59
C GLY A 134 14.38 -9.72 -22.62
N THR A 135 14.04 -8.44 -22.44
CA THR A 135 14.70 -7.58 -21.44
C THR A 135 14.47 -8.12 -20.03
N ILE A 136 15.51 -8.07 -19.19
CA ILE A 136 15.39 -8.40 -17.76
C ILE A 136 14.73 -7.22 -17.05
N ILE A 137 13.45 -7.39 -16.71
CA ILE A 137 12.68 -6.41 -15.93
C ILE A 137 12.82 -6.73 -14.44
N SER A 138 13.29 -5.75 -13.68
CA SER A 138 13.44 -5.82 -12.23
C SER A 138 12.16 -5.48 -11.47
N LYS A 139 12.09 -5.88 -10.20
CA LYS A 139 10.96 -5.54 -9.32
C LYS A 139 10.79 -4.03 -9.15
N ALA A 140 11.90 -3.28 -9.11
CA ALA A 140 11.89 -1.82 -9.01
C ALA A 140 11.25 -1.15 -10.23
N GLN A 141 11.57 -1.63 -11.45
CA GLN A 141 10.98 -1.10 -12.68
C GLN A 141 9.47 -1.34 -12.77
N ILE A 142 8.98 -2.47 -12.24
CA ILE A 142 7.54 -2.73 -12.13
C ILE A 142 6.89 -1.71 -11.20
N TYR A 143 7.49 -1.45 -10.04
CA TYR A 143 6.99 -0.44 -9.10
C TYR A 143 7.02 0.96 -9.70
N GLU A 144 8.08 1.31 -10.44
CA GLU A 144 8.22 2.60 -11.11
C GLU A 144 7.11 2.80 -12.16
N ALA A 145 6.95 1.84 -13.09
CA ALA A 145 5.90 1.90 -14.11
C ALA A 145 4.50 1.95 -13.49
N PHE A 146 4.26 1.17 -12.43
CA PHE A 146 2.99 1.20 -11.70
C PHE A 146 2.74 2.55 -11.02
N ASN A 147 3.72 3.09 -10.31
CA ASN A 147 3.59 4.36 -9.61
C ASN A 147 3.38 5.50 -10.60
N ASP A 148 4.12 5.53 -11.71
CA ASP A 148 4.00 6.56 -12.73
C ASP A 148 2.60 6.58 -13.35
N GLN A 149 2.09 5.40 -13.76
CA GLN A 149 0.73 5.26 -14.26
C GLN A 149 -0.32 5.64 -13.21
N TRP A 150 -0.14 5.22 -11.96
CA TRP A 150 -1.07 5.52 -10.87
C TRP A 150 -1.14 7.04 -10.61
N ILE A 151 0.02 7.72 -10.57
CA ILE A 151 0.11 9.16 -10.41
C ILE A 151 -0.58 9.89 -11.57
N ASP A 152 -0.32 9.47 -12.82
CA ASP A 152 -0.92 10.08 -14.00
C ASP A 152 -2.45 10.03 -13.95
N ILE A 153 -3.01 8.89 -13.56
CA ILE A 153 -4.46 8.69 -13.42
C ILE A 153 -5.04 9.66 -12.39
N HIS A 154 -4.43 9.77 -11.22
CA HIS A 154 -4.96 10.65 -10.16
C HIS A 154 -4.80 12.13 -10.48
N ILE A 155 -3.71 12.52 -11.13
CA ILE A 155 -3.52 13.91 -11.54
C ILE A 155 -4.51 14.29 -12.63
N ASN A 156 -4.76 13.41 -13.60
CA ASN A 156 -5.80 13.64 -14.60
C ASN A 156 -7.18 13.82 -13.93
N ASN A 157 -7.50 13.00 -12.92
CA ASN A 157 -8.75 13.16 -12.16
C ASN A 157 -8.81 14.51 -11.43
N ILE A 158 -7.71 14.96 -10.83
CA ILE A 158 -7.63 16.26 -10.15
C ILE A 158 -7.80 17.40 -11.15
N ILE A 159 -7.08 17.35 -12.28
CA ILE A 159 -7.15 18.38 -13.32
C ILE A 159 -8.56 18.45 -13.91
N ASN A 160 -9.20 17.31 -14.18
CA ASN A 160 -10.57 17.26 -14.67
C ASN A 160 -11.52 17.96 -13.69
N LYS A 161 -11.46 17.63 -12.40
CA LYS A 161 -12.29 18.29 -11.37
C LYS A 161 -12.00 19.79 -11.22
N LEU A 162 -10.75 20.21 -11.36
CA LEU A 162 -10.38 21.62 -11.29
C LEU A 162 -10.79 22.40 -12.54
N SER A 163 -10.82 21.73 -13.70
CA SER A 163 -11.32 22.30 -14.94
C SER A 163 -12.83 22.58 -14.87
N GLU A 164 -13.60 21.78 -14.14
CA GLU A 164 -15.02 22.07 -13.83
C GLU A 164 -15.17 23.41 -13.09
N LEU A 165 -14.16 23.77 -12.30
CA LEU A 165 -14.07 25.05 -11.59
C LEU A 165 -13.36 26.14 -12.39
N ARG A 166 -13.04 25.90 -13.67
CA ARG A 166 -12.28 26.79 -14.57
C ARG A 166 -10.87 27.12 -14.06
N ILE A 167 -10.29 26.26 -13.21
CA ILE A 167 -8.91 26.37 -12.73
C ILE A 167 -8.02 25.55 -13.66
N GLN A 168 -7.13 26.22 -14.38
CA GLN A 168 -6.14 25.56 -15.23
C GLN A 168 -4.85 25.34 -14.45
N ILE A 169 -4.36 24.10 -14.43
CA ILE A 169 -3.08 23.77 -13.79
C ILE A 169 -2.21 22.98 -14.76
N ASN A 170 -0.90 23.20 -14.65
CA ASN A 170 0.11 22.47 -15.40
C ASN A 170 0.26 21.03 -14.84
N PHE A 171 -0.09 20.04 -15.67
CA PHE A 171 0.03 18.61 -15.36
C PHE A 171 1.43 18.22 -14.88
N LYS A 172 2.47 18.62 -15.61
CA LYS A 172 3.87 18.26 -15.29
C LYS A 172 4.28 18.82 -13.93
N LYS A 173 3.84 20.05 -13.61
CA LYS A 173 4.14 20.68 -12.33
C LYS A 173 3.47 19.91 -11.18
N ILE A 174 2.17 19.59 -11.28
CA ILE A 174 1.49 18.79 -10.25
C ILE A 174 2.17 17.43 -10.10
N LYS A 175 2.48 16.76 -11.21
CA LYS A 175 3.12 15.44 -11.22
C LYS A 175 4.42 15.44 -10.45
N TYR A 176 5.31 16.34 -10.82
CA TYR A 176 6.58 16.51 -10.14
C TYR A 176 6.40 16.83 -8.64
N THR A 177 5.56 17.81 -8.30
CA THR A 177 5.34 18.20 -6.91
C THR A 177 4.75 17.08 -6.06
N PHE A 178 3.77 16.34 -6.60
CA PHE A 178 3.14 15.23 -5.89
C PHE A 178 4.10 14.05 -5.72
N GLN A 179 4.88 13.72 -6.76
CA GLN A 179 5.94 12.71 -6.69
C GLN A 179 6.96 13.03 -5.60
N GLN A 180 7.47 14.27 -5.61
CA GLN A 180 8.44 14.73 -4.62
C GLN A 180 7.88 14.62 -3.21
N TYR A 181 6.66 15.12 -2.98
CA TYR A 181 5.99 15.00 -1.69
C TYR A 181 5.87 13.54 -1.21
N CYS A 182 5.46 12.63 -2.09
CA CYS A 182 5.32 11.22 -1.75
C CYS A 182 6.68 10.57 -1.40
N GLN A 183 7.73 10.92 -2.14
CA GLN A 183 9.09 10.43 -1.90
C GLN A 183 9.64 10.94 -0.58
N ASP A 184 9.53 12.25 -0.33
CA ASP A 184 10.01 12.88 0.90
C ASP A 184 9.28 12.29 2.12
N LEU A 185 7.95 12.18 2.04
CA LEU A 185 7.15 11.58 3.11
C LEU A 185 7.51 10.12 3.33
N ALA A 186 7.59 9.30 2.27
CA ALA A 186 7.95 7.90 2.38
C ALA A 186 9.36 7.70 2.97
N PHE A 187 10.32 8.55 2.59
CA PHE A 187 11.67 8.53 3.11
C PHE A 187 11.69 8.88 4.61
N GLN A 188 10.99 9.93 5.02
CA GLN A 188 10.87 10.30 6.44
C GLN A 188 10.22 9.19 7.25
N MET A 189 9.12 8.63 6.74
CA MET A 189 8.42 7.52 7.38
C MET A 189 9.33 6.29 7.54
N PHE A 190 10.12 5.99 6.50
CA PHE A 190 11.10 4.90 6.54
C PHE A 190 12.16 5.11 7.62
N ILE A 191 12.79 6.29 7.67
CA ILE A 191 13.83 6.63 8.67
C ILE A 191 13.27 6.55 10.09
N GLN A 192 12.06 7.06 10.30
CA GLN A 192 11.40 7.05 11.61
C GLN A 192 10.81 5.69 11.98
N GLY A 193 10.79 4.72 11.05
CA GLY A 193 10.14 3.43 11.24
C GLY A 193 8.62 3.52 11.42
N ILE A 194 8.02 4.65 11.08
CA ILE A 194 6.56 4.86 11.07
C ILE A 194 5.99 4.54 9.70
N GLN A 195 4.69 4.29 9.69
CA GLN A 195 4.02 3.77 8.49
C GLN A 195 2.58 4.20 8.35
N VAL A 196 2.10 4.91 9.36
CA VAL A 196 0.83 5.58 9.33
C VAL A 196 1.17 7.05 9.46
N ALA A 197 0.88 7.81 8.42
CA ALA A 197 0.85 9.25 8.52
C ALA A 197 -0.54 9.62 9.03
N THR A 198 -0.58 10.36 10.14
CA THR A 198 -1.80 10.97 10.67
C THR A 198 -1.66 12.47 10.51
N GLU A 199 -2.73 13.11 10.06
CA GLU A 199 -2.81 14.57 10.11
C GLU A 199 -2.93 14.97 11.59
N ASN A 200 -2.05 15.86 12.05
CA ASN A 200 -2.14 16.40 13.40
C ASN A 200 -3.32 17.39 13.44
N ASN A 201 -4.47 16.92 13.88
CA ASN A 201 -5.64 17.77 14.14
C ASN A 201 -5.49 18.62 15.41
N ASP A 202 -4.43 18.40 16.20
CA ASP A 202 -4.20 19.05 17.50
C ASP A 202 -3.44 20.38 17.40
N ILE A 203 -3.33 20.97 16.20
CA ILE A 203 -3.09 22.42 16.11
C ILE A 203 -4.42 23.11 16.45
N GLN A 204 -4.83 22.99 17.72
CA GLN A 204 -5.73 23.96 18.31
C GLN A 204 -5.05 25.33 18.20
N ASP A 205 -5.83 26.28 17.69
CA ASP A 205 -5.62 27.72 17.71
C ASP A 205 -5.12 28.23 19.08
N ASN A 206 -3.85 28.02 19.39
CA ASN A 206 -3.16 28.75 20.43
C ASN A 206 -2.23 29.76 19.75
N ASN A 207 -2.83 30.90 19.45
CA ASN A 207 -2.26 32.24 19.34
C ASN A 207 -0.78 32.36 19.73
N ASN A 208 0.12 31.88 18.89
CA ASN A 208 1.50 32.35 18.80
C ASN A 208 2.01 31.98 17.43
N ASN A 209 2.25 33.02 16.63
CA ASN A 209 2.69 33.03 15.23
C ASN A 209 4.08 32.42 15.02
N ASN A 210 4.33 31.21 15.49
CA ASN A 210 5.51 30.43 15.15
C ASN A 210 5.06 29.18 14.41
N ILE A 211 4.76 29.38 13.12
CA ILE A 211 4.60 28.31 12.14
C ILE A 211 5.92 27.54 12.10
N LEU A 212 5.98 26.43 12.84
CA LEU A 212 7.12 25.51 12.85
C LEU A 212 7.06 24.59 11.63
N TYR A 213 7.11 25.18 10.45
CA TYR A 213 7.58 24.53 9.23
C TYR A 213 8.43 25.58 8.53
N LYS A 214 9.75 25.48 8.66
CA LYS A 214 10.67 26.31 7.88
C LYS A 214 10.55 25.84 6.42
N LEU A 215 9.58 26.39 5.70
CA LEU A 215 9.45 26.25 4.27
C LEU A 215 10.59 27.02 3.58
N ASP A 216 11.01 26.53 2.43
CA ASP A 216 11.93 27.23 1.55
C ASP A 216 11.30 28.56 1.12
N PRO A 217 11.96 29.73 1.29
CA PRO A 217 11.35 31.05 1.13
C PRO A 217 10.77 31.33 -0.26
N ILE A 218 11.20 30.57 -1.28
CA ILE A 218 10.71 30.70 -2.66
C ILE A 218 9.30 30.10 -2.81
N MET A 219 9.00 29.03 -2.06
CA MET A 219 7.73 28.29 -2.15
C MET A 219 6.61 29.00 -1.38
N GLU A 220 6.97 29.71 -0.31
CA GLU A 220 6.08 30.48 0.57
C GLU A 220 5.34 31.60 -0.19
N THR A 221 6.08 32.42 -0.97
CA THR A 221 5.49 33.49 -1.79
C THR A 221 4.52 33.00 -2.87
N THR A 222 4.70 31.77 -3.36
CA THR A 222 3.88 31.22 -4.44
C THR A 222 2.57 30.64 -3.90
N ILE A 223 2.63 29.97 -2.74
CA ILE A 223 1.48 29.32 -2.10
C ILE A 223 0.57 30.37 -1.45
N LEU A 224 1.12 31.39 -0.78
CA LEU A 224 0.33 32.46 -0.16
C LEU A 224 -0.51 33.23 -1.20
N ASN A 225 0.09 33.50 -2.37
CA ASN A 225 -0.58 34.17 -3.49
C ASN A 225 -1.66 33.30 -4.15
N MET A 226 -1.54 31.97 -4.14
CA MET A 226 -2.58 31.06 -4.63
C MET A 226 -3.72 30.87 -3.61
N MET A 227 -3.40 30.86 -2.32
CA MET A 227 -4.39 30.71 -1.24
C MET A 227 -5.24 31.97 -1.02
N MET A 228 -4.67 33.17 -1.15
CA MET A 228 -5.47 34.41 -1.10
C MET A 228 -6.44 34.56 -2.29
N LYS A 229 -6.17 33.90 -3.42
CA LYS A 229 -7.01 33.96 -4.62
C LYS A 229 -8.16 32.95 -4.63
N ASN A 230 -8.05 31.82 -3.93
CA ASN A 230 -9.04 30.74 -4.04
C ASN A 230 -9.48 30.26 -2.65
N LYS A 231 -10.66 30.74 -2.23
CA LYS A 231 -11.39 30.28 -1.05
C LYS A 231 -11.94 28.86 -1.34
N ILE A 232 -11.12 27.81 -1.17
CA ILE A 232 -11.56 26.41 -1.36
C ILE A 232 -11.38 25.63 -0.07
N PHE A 233 -12.52 25.31 0.55
CA PHE A 233 -12.68 24.35 1.65
C PHE A 233 -12.29 22.95 1.17
N GLY A 234 -11.30 22.34 1.82
CA GLY A 234 -10.79 21.01 1.50
C GLY A 234 -11.75 19.89 1.95
N LYS A 235 -12.07 18.98 1.02
CA LYS A 235 -12.53 17.63 1.33
C LYS A 235 -11.38 16.66 1.07
N ASN A 236 -11.12 15.84 2.09
CA ASN A 236 -9.97 14.96 2.28
C ASN A 236 -9.85 13.85 1.24
N ILE A 237 -8.63 13.58 0.78
CA ILE A 237 -8.24 12.33 0.13
C ILE A 237 -7.34 11.56 1.10
N LEU A 238 -7.84 10.42 1.57
CA LEU A 238 -7.18 9.52 2.50
C LEU A 238 -6.43 8.43 1.69
N ILE A 239 -5.10 8.42 1.73
CA ILE A 239 -4.29 7.32 1.19
C ILE A 239 -3.64 6.59 2.36
N ILE A 240 -4.13 5.38 2.64
CA ILE A 240 -3.58 4.48 3.66
C ILE A 240 -2.64 3.49 2.97
N ILE A 241 -1.33 3.61 3.24
CA ILE A 241 -0.35 2.57 2.92
C ILE A 241 -0.05 1.82 4.22
N TYR A 242 -0.02 0.49 4.18
CA TYR A 242 0.15 -0.38 5.34
C TYR A 242 1.44 -1.22 5.24
N GLN A 243 2.29 -1.31 6.30
CA GLN A 243 2.71 -2.58 6.95
C GLN A 243 3.97 -2.60 7.88
N LYS A 244 3.70 -2.72 9.20
CA LYS A 244 4.45 -3.12 10.44
C LYS A 244 3.41 -2.84 11.53
N LYS A 245 2.44 -3.73 11.59
CA LYS A 245 1.65 -3.90 12.80
C LYS A 245 1.18 -5.34 12.74
N ILE A 246 1.54 -6.13 13.74
CA ILE A 246 0.84 -7.37 14.02
C ILE A 246 -0.62 -6.96 14.20
N ARG A 247 -1.48 -7.38 13.26
CA ARG A 247 -2.91 -7.09 13.34
C ARG A 247 -3.62 -8.27 13.93
N VAL A 248 -4.21 -8.05 15.10
CA VAL A 248 -5.17 -8.96 15.69
C VAL A 248 -6.56 -8.49 15.25
N LYS A 249 -7.29 -9.36 14.56
CA LYS A 249 -8.72 -9.16 14.27
C LYS A 249 -9.53 -10.21 15.01
N LYS A 250 -10.53 -9.75 15.77
CA LYS A 250 -11.58 -10.60 16.32
C LYS A 250 -12.55 -10.96 15.21
N ILE A 251 -12.74 -12.26 14.95
CA ILE A 251 -13.74 -12.75 14.00
C ILE A 251 -14.85 -13.40 14.82
N LYS A 252 -16.08 -12.90 14.70
CA LYS A 252 -17.29 -13.62 15.15
C LYS A 252 -17.59 -14.66 14.06
N ILE A 253 -17.47 -15.93 14.41
CA ILE A 253 -17.93 -17.06 13.59
C ILE A 253 -19.25 -17.51 14.18
#